data_AF-A0A7J8NKV6-F1
#
_entry.id   AF-A0A7J8NKV6-F1
#
_cell.length_a   1.000
_cell.length_b   1.000
_cell.length_c   1.000
_cell.angle_alpha   90.00
_cell.angle_beta   90.00
_cell.angle_gamma   90.00
#
_symmetry.space_group_name_H-M   'P 1'
#
loop_
_entity.id
_entity.type
_entity.pdbx_description
1 polymer ?
#
loop_
_entity_poly.entity_id
_entity_poly.type
_entity_poly.pdbx_seq_one_letter_code
_entity_poly.pdbx_strand_id
1 'polypeptide(L)' 'MASDFAMGQFRFLKRLLLVHGYLNYQHLGYVVLYNFYRNAVFVLMLFWYVPFFVVNLSLLNFLGALLKRKGENTR' A
#
# COMPACT_ATOMS: atom_id res chain seq x y z
N MET A 1 -35.96 17.11 4.31
CA MET A 1 -35.74 15.68 4.01
C MET A 1 -34.23 15.47 3.85
N ALA A 2 -33.48 15.23 4.93
CA ALA A 2 -32.07 14.78 4.88
C ALA A 2 -31.54 14.66 6.32
N SER A 3 -31.86 13.54 6.97
CA SER A 3 -31.14 13.09 8.17
C SER A 3 -30.88 11.61 7.96
N ASP A 4 -29.62 11.18 7.91
CA ASP A 4 -29.24 9.76 7.72
C ASP A 4 -29.81 8.84 8.81
N PHE A 5 -30.25 9.41 9.94
CA PHE A 5 -30.98 8.72 11.00
C PHE A 5 -32.22 9.53 11.43
N ALA A 6 -33.41 9.09 11.02
CA ALA A 6 -34.68 9.63 11.53
C ALA A 6 -35.17 8.77 12.70
N MET A 7 -34.96 9.22 13.94
CA MET A 7 -35.44 8.53 15.14
C MET A 7 -36.47 9.38 15.89
N GLY A 8 -37.65 8.78 16.17
CA GLY A 8 -38.80 9.49 16.75
C GLY A 8 -38.70 9.85 18.24
N GLN A 9 -37.67 9.41 18.98
CA GLN A 9 -37.46 9.71 20.41
C GLN A 9 -35.96 9.72 20.79
N PHE A 10 -35.51 10.72 21.55
CA PHE A 10 -34.11 10.92 21.99
C PHE A 10 -33.50 9.74 22.77
N ARG A 11 -34.32 8.89 23.40
CA ARG A 11 -33.85 7.75 24.22
C ARG A 11 -33.19 6.63 23.40
N PHE A 12 -33.58 6.45 22.13
CA PHE A 12 -33.03 5.40 21.26
C PHE A 12 -31.66 5.76 20.68
N LEU A 13 -31.38 7.07 20.53
CA LEU A 13 -30.11 7.57 20.01
C LEU A 13 -28.93 7.18 20.90
N LYS A 14 -29.11 7.24 22.24
CA LYS A 14 -28.06 6.88 23.21
C LYS A 14 -27.65 5.40 23.10
N ARG A 15 -28.63 4.50 22.94
CA ARG A 15 -28.37 3.05 22.82
C ARG A 15 -27.82 2.69 21.44
N LEU A 16 -28.26 3.39 20.39
CA LEU A 16 -27.72 3.22 19.04
C LEU A 16 -26.26 3.66 18.96
N LEU A 17 -25.92 4.86 19.43
CA LEU A 17 -24.56 5.38 19.37
C LEU A 17 -23.58 4.55 20.20
N LEU A 18 -23.97 4.09 21.39
CA LEU A 18 -23.08 3.31 22.26
C LEU A 18 -22.76 1.93 21.68
N VAL A 19 -23.76 1.23 21.11
CA VAL A 19 -23.54 -0.13 20.58
C VAL A 19 -23.03 -0.10 19.14
N HIS A 20 -23.69 0.65 18.25
CA HIS A 20 -23.31 0.70 16.84
C HIS A 20 -22.09 1.58 16.62
N GLY A 21 -21.91 2.65 17.41
CA GLY A 21 -20.70 3.47 17.33
C GLY A 21 -19.46 2.69 17.73
N TYR A 22 -19.50 1.91 18.82
CA TYR A 22 -18.36 1.10 19.25
C TYR A 22 -17.98 0.03 18.21
N LEU A 23 -18.95 -0.74 17.72
CA LEU A 23 -18.72 -1.75 16.69
C LEU A 23 -18.18 -1.12 15.40
N ASN A 24 -18.79 -0.03 14.92
CA ASN A 24 -18.33 0.66 13.71
C ASN A 24 -16.92 1.25 13.90
N TYR A 25 -16.59 1.78 15.08
CA TYR A 25 -15.25 2.27 15.39
C TYR A 25 -14.21 1.14 15.37
N GLN A 26 -14.55 -0.05 15.89
CA GLN A 26 -13.67 -1.22 15.81
C GLN A 26 -13.46 -1.67 14.36
N HIS A 27 -14.55 -1.81 13.57
CA HIS A 27 -14.46 -2.21 12.17
C HIS A 27 -13.68 -1.20 11.33
N LEU A 28 -13.92 0.11 11.50
CA LEU A 28 -13.17 1.17 10.83
C LEU A 28 -11.68 1.13 11.20
N GLY A 29 -11.36 0.89 12.48
CA GLY A 29 -9.99 0.70 12.92
C GLY A 29 -9.29 -0.44 12.18
N TYR A 30 -9.93 -1.61 12.10
CA TYR A 30 -9.38 -2.77 11.38
C TYR A 30 -9.19 -2.50 9.88
N VAL A 31 -10.16 -1.86 9.23
CA VAL A 31 -10.07 -1.56 7.78
C VAL A 31 -8.95 -0.56 7.50
N VAL A 32 -8.80 0.49 8.31
CA VAL A 32 -7.71 1.47 8.17
C VAL A 32 -6.36 0.82 8.40
N LEU A 33 -6.21 0.03 9.47
CA LEU A 33 -4.95 -0.69 9.76
C LEU A 33 -4.60 -1.67 8.65
N TYR A 34 -5.58 -2.43 8.15
CA TYR A 34 -5.40 -3.39 7.07
C TYR A 34 -5.00 -2.71 5.76
N ASN A 35 -5.63 -1.57 5.44
CA ASN A 35 -5.28 -0.80 4.26
C ASN A 35 -3.85 -0.26 4.36
N PHE A 36 -3.48 0.30 5.51
CA PHE A 36 -2.12 0.81 5.73
C PHE A 36 -1.08 -0.31 5.66
N TYR A 37 -1.37 -1.46 6.27
CA TYR A 37 -0.51 -2.64 6.23
C TYR A 37 -0.27 -3.12 4.80
N ARG A 38 -1.34 -3.31 4.02
CA ARG A 38 -1.23 -3.83 2.65
C ARG A 38 -0.46 -2.86 1.73
N ASN A 39 -0.69 -1.56 1.88
CA ASN A 39 0.06 -0.53 1.14
C ASN A 39 1.52 -0.46 1.58
N ALA A 40 1.80 -0.51 2.89
CA ALA A 40 3.17 -0.48 3.41
C ALA A 40 3.98 -1.69 2.94
N VAL A 41 3.40 -2.91 2.97
CA VAL A 41 4.07 -4.11 2.45
C VAL A 41 4.40 -3.97 0.96
N PHE A 42 3.47 -3.44 0.16
CA PHE A 42 3.72 -3.21 -1.26
C PHE A 42 4.87 -2.22 -1.47
N VAL A 43 4.85 -1.08 -0.79
CA VAL A 43 5.90 -0.06 -0.88
C VAL A 43 7.25 -0.60 -0.42
N LEU A 44 7.30 -1.35 0.69
CA LEU A 44 8.52 -1.97 1.19
C LEU A 44 9.08 -3.02 0.22
N MET A 45 8.20 -3.80 -0.43
CA MET A 45 8.59 -4.77 -1.44
C MET A 45 9.22 -4.09 -2.66
N LEU A 46 8.61 -3.01 -3.15
CA LEU A 46 9.18 -2.22 -4.25
C LEU A 46 10.48 -1.53 -3.85
N PHE A 47 10.56 -1.00 -2.64
CA PHE A 47 11.75 -0.31 -2.13
C PHE A 47 12.98 -1.22 -2.14
N TRP A 48 12.83 -2.52 -1.82
CA TRP A 48 13.94 -3.47 -1.85
C TRP A 48 14.22 -4.02 -3.26
N TYR A 49 13.17 -4.28 -4.05
CA TYR A 49 13.30 -4.94 -5.35
C TYR A 49 13.82 -4.01 -6.46
N VAL A 50 13.35 -2.76 -6.50
CA VAL A 50 13.73 -1.79 -7.54
C VAL A 50 15.24 -1.51 -7.61
N PRO A 51 15.94 -1.17 -6.51
CA PRO A 51 17.38 -0.93 -6.58
C PRO A 51 18.17 -2.20 -6.92
N PHE A 52 17.76 -3.36 -6.41
CA PHE A 52 18.40 -4.63 -6.74
C PHE A 52 18.31 -4.92 -8.25
N PHE A 53 17.13 -4.75 -8.85
CA PHE A 53 16.92 -4.96 -10.28
C PHE A 53 17.70 -3.95 -11.13
N VAL A 54 17.65 -2.66 -10.77
CA VAL A 54 18.35 -1.58 -11.49
C VAL A 54 19.87 -1.77 -11.49
N VAL A 55 20.46 -2.15 -10.35
CA VAL A 55 21.90 -2.38 -10.26
C VAL A 55 22.31 -3.58 -11.10
N ASN A 56 21.58 -4.70 -11.04
CA ASN A 56 21.87 -5.88 -11.85
C ASN A 56 21.78 -5.58 -13.35
N LEU A 57 20.74 -4.87 -13.78
CA LEU A 57 20.56 -4.48 -15.18
C LEU A 57 21.67 -3.55 -15.66
N SER A 58 22.06 -2.58 -14.84
CA SER A 58 23.16 -1.64 -15.16
C SER A 58 24.49 -2.37 -15.31
N LEU A 59 24.75 -3.36 -14.45
CA LEU A 59 25.97 -4.17 -14.49
C LEU A 59 26.01 -5.05 -15.74
N LEU A 60 24.87 -5.62 -16.14
CA LEU A 60 24.74 -6.42 -17.36
C LEU A 60 24.96 -5.57 -18.63
N ASN A 61 24.38 -4.37 -18.68
CA ASN A 61 24.59 -3.42 -19.77
C ASN A 61 26.07 -2.99 -19.86
N PHE A 62 26.72 -2.76 -18.72
CA PHE A 62 28.15 -2.45 -18.68
C PHE A 62 28.99 -3.63 -19.19
N LEU A 63 28.73 -4.85 -18.72
CA LEU A 63 29.43 -6.06 -19.20
C LEU A 63 29.26 -6.26 -20.71
N GLY A 64 28.05 -6.03 -21.23
CA GLY A 64 27.77 -6.06 -22.66
C GLY A 64 28.58 -5.03 -23.46
N ALA A 65 28.73 -3.82 -22.94
CA ALA A 65 29.58 -2.80 -23.53
C ALA A 65 31.07 -3.19 -23.51
N LEU A 66 31.53 -3.84 -22.45
CA LEU A 66 32.90 -4.34 -22.31
C LEU A 66 33.20 -5.49 -23.27
N LEU A 67 32.25 -6.41 -23.47
CA LEU A 67 32.37 -7.47 -24.47
C LEU A 67 32.36 -6.93 -25.90
N LYS A 68 31.54 -5.91 -26.18
CA LYS A 68 31.54 -5.23 -27.48
C LYS A 68 32.86 -4.49 -27.76
N ARG A 69 33.42 -3.82 -26.74
CA ARG A 69 34.77 -3.22 -26.80
C ARG A 69 35.86 -4.27 -27.07
N LYS A 70 35.77 -5.46 -26.46
CA LYS A 70 36.76 -6.53 -26.68
C LYS A 70 36.69 -7.12 -28.10
N GLY A 71 35.49 -7.22 -28.68
CA GLY A 71 35.28 -7.71 -30.05
C GLY A 71 35.73 -6.75 -31.15
N GLU A 72 35.77 -5.44 -30.88
CA GLU A 72 36.23 -4.42 -31.83
C GLU A 72 37.77 -4.31 -31.87
N ASN A 73 38.48 -4.63 -30.78
CA ASN A 73 39.95 -4.57 -30.69
C ASN A 73 40.66 -5.86 -31.20
N THR A 74 39.93 -6.81 -31.78
CA THR A 74 40.48 -8.07 -32.34
C THR A 74 40.21 -8.19 -33.85
N ARG A 75 39.63 -7.16 -34.48
CA ARG A 75 39.62 -6.96 -35.94
C ARG A 75 40.55 -5.82 -36.29
#